data_AF-A0A2V8L5A1-F1
#
_entry.id   AF-A0A2V8L5A1-F1
#
_cell.length_a   1.000
_cell.length_b   1.000
_cell.length_c   1.000
_cell.angle_alpha   90.00
_cell.angle_beta   90.00
_cell.angle_gamma   90.00
#
_symmetry.space_group_name_H-M   'P 1'
#
loop_
_entity.id
_entity.type
_entity.pdbx_description
1 polymer ?
#
loop_
_entity_poly.entity_id
_entity_poly.type
_entity_poly.pdbx_seq_one_letter_code
_entity_poly.pdbx_strand_id
1 'polypeptide(L)' 'MAFRIVVAGASLGGFRALKAVLGGLPKDFPLPIVVVQYRNLEQSELLAALLATHVSLPVVEIHDKQEIKDGR' A
#
# COMPACT_ATOMS: atom_id res chain seq x y z
N MET A 1 -19.74 -11.83 9.34
CA MET A 1 -18.80 -11.96 8.20
C MET A 1 -17.52 -11.23 8.56
N ALA A 2 -16.35 -11.81 8.27
CA ALA A 2 -15.05 -11.17 8.50
C ALA A 2 -14.45 -10.74 7.16
N PHE A 3 -13.94 -9.51 7.09
CA PHE A 3 -13.21 -9.02 5.93
C PHE A 3 -11.84 -9.71 5.85
N ARG A 4 -11.32 -9.89 4.63
CA ARG A 4 -10.06 -10.63 4.38
C ARG A 4 -8.94 -9.77 3.78
N ILE A 5 -9.28 -8.62 3.19
CA ILE A 5 -8.34 -7.75 2.48
C ILE A 5 -8.95 -6.36 2.32
N VAL A 6 -8.09 -5.34 2.29
CA VAL A 6 -8.44 -3.98 1.88
C VAL A 6 -7.78 -3.68 0.54
N VAL A 7 -8.53 -3.11 -0.40
CA VAL A 7 -7.99 -2.68 -1.70
C VAL A 7 -8.24 -1.19 -1.87
N ALA A 8 -7.18 -0.44 -2.19
CA ALA A 8 -7.25 1.00 -2.41
C ALA A 8 -6.77 1.35 -3.82
N GLY A 9 -7.65 1.97 -4.61
CA GLY A 9 -7.31 2.55 -5.91
C GLY A 9 -7.05 4.05 -5.78
N ALA A 10 -5.99 4.54 -6.41
CA ALA A 10 -5.62 5.96 -6.37
C ALA A 10 -5.03 6.45 -7.70
N SER A 11 -5.05 7.77 -7.90
CA SER A 11 -4.52 8.44 -9.09
C SER A 11 -3.88 9.78 -8.69
N LEU A 12 -4.29 10.91 -9.26
CA LEU A 12 -3.75 12.23 -8.92
C LEU A 12 -3.90 12.52 -7.42
N GLY A 13 -2.80 12.91 -6.78
CA GLY A 13 -2.76 13.15 -5.33
C GLY A 13 -2.77 11.88 -4.47
N GLY A 14 -2.81 10.70 -5.09
CA GLY A 14 -2.93 9.41 -4.41
C GLY A 14 -1.84 9.16 -3.37
N PHE A 15 -0.60 9.54 -3.64
CA PHE A 15 0.48 9.45 -2.65
C PHE A 15 0.18 10.24 -1.35
N ARG A 16 -0.41 11.44 -1.45
CA ARG A 16 -0.78 12.22 -0.26
C ARG A 16 -1.90 11.55 0.52
N ALA A 17 -2.90 11.01 -0.19
CA ALA A 17 -4.01 10.30 0.43
C ALA A 17 -3.55 9.00 1.10
N LEU A 18 -2.71 8.21 0.43
CA LEU A 18 -2.15 6.97 0.95
C LEU A 18 -1.33 7.21 2.22
N LYS A 19 -0.50 8.26 2.25
CA LYS A 19 0.22 8.65 3.48
C LYS A 19 -0.73 8.97 4.63
N ALA A 20 -1.79 9.74 4.37
CA ALA A 20 -2.75 10.13 5.41
C ALA A 20 -3.54 8.93 5.94
N VAL A 21 -4.02 8.06 5.05
CA VAL A 21 -4.82 6.89 5.42
C VAL A 21 -3.96 5.82 6.08
N LEU A 22 -2.87 5.39 5.43
CA LEU A 22 -2.04 4.30 5.91
C LEU A 22 -1.16 4.72 7.10
N GLY A 23 -0.75 5.98 7.18
CA GLY A 23 -0.02 6.51 8.34
C GLY A 23 -0.87 6.63 9.60
N GLY A 24 -2.20 6.65 9.47
CA GLY A 24 -3.13 6.58 10.60
C GLY A 24 -3.43 5.16 11.09
N LEU A 25 -2.94 4.12 10.39
CA LEU A 25 -3.17 2.73 10.77
C LEU A 25 -2.14 2.26 11.80
N PRO A 26 -2.55 1.39 12.74
CA PRO A 26 -1.62 0.82 13.70
C PRO A 26 -0.66 -0.16 13.00
N LYS A 27 0.54 -0.33 13.55
CA LYS A 27 1.59 -1.20 12.99
C LYS A 27 1.19 -2.67 12.87
N ASP A 28 0.19 -3.09 13.63
CA ASP A 28 -0.37 -4.44 13.72
C ASP A 28 -1.76 -4.55 13.08
N PHE A 29 -2.07 -3.64 12.15
CA PHE A 29 -3.32 -3.68 11.39
C PHE A 29 -3.52 -5.09 10.77
N PRO A 30 -4.65 -5.76 11.04
CA PRO A 30 -4.76 -7.21 10.87
C PRO A 30 -5.03 -7.65 9.43
N LEU A 31 -5.41 -6.74 8.53
CA LEU A 31 -5.74 -7.07 7.15
C LEU A 31 -4.64 -6.64 6.20
N PRO A 32 -4.31 -7.46 5.17
CA PRO A 32 -3.44 -7.01 4.09
C PRO A 32 -4.09 -5.87 3.32
N ILE A 33 -3.26 -4.96 2.79
CA ILE A 33 -3.70 -3.78 2.05
C ILE A 33 -3.03 -3.77 0.68
N VAL A 34 -3.83 -3.88 -0.38
CA VAL A 34 -3.34 -3.78 -1.76
C VAL A 34 -3.63 -2.38 -2.29
N VAL A 35 -2.60 -1.72 -2.78
CA VAL A 35 -2.69 -0.36 -3.34
C VAL A 35 -2.44 -0.41 -4.84
N VAL A 36 -3.40 0.10 -5.61
CA VAL A 36 -3.26 0.30 -7.05
C VAL A 36 -3.19 1.79 -7.32
N GLN A 37 -2.00 2.27 -7.69
CA GLN A 37 -1.76 3.69 -7.96
C GLN A 37 -1.51 3.90 -9.46
N TYR A 38 -2.34 4.72 -10.11
CA TYR A 38 -2.07 5.18 -11.46
C TYR A 38 -0.81 6.04 -11.49
N ARG A 39 0.17 5.65 -12.31
CA ARG A 39 1.51 6.27 -12.39
C ARG A 39 2.10 6.15 -13.80
N ASN A 40 3.09 7.00 -14.11
CA ASN A 40 3.89 6.87 -15.32
C ASN A 40 4.91 5.72 -15.16
N LEU A 41 5.13 4.95 -16.22
CA LEU A 41 5.98 3.75 -16.24
C LEU A 41 7.45 4.05 -15.91
N GLU A 42 7.97 5.23 -16.25
CA GLU A 42 9.36 5.61 -15.98
C GLU A 42 9.68 5.88 -14.50
N GLN A 43 8.66 5.95 -13.64
CA GLN A 43 8.79 6.28 -12.21
C GLN A 43 8.36 5.11 -11.30
N SER A 44 8.40 3.87 -11.82
CA SER A 44 7.72 2.72 -11.21
C SER A 44 8.33 2.29 -9.86
N GLU A 45 9.65 2.20 -9.72
CA GLU A 45 10.23 1.46 -8.59
C GLU A 45 10.23 2.24 -7.25
N LEU A 46 9.89 3.53 -7.25
CA LEU A 46 10.10 4.39 -6.08
C LEU A 46 8.88 4.52 -5.16
N LEU A 47 7.67 4.17 -5.62
CA LEU A 47 6.44 4.42 -4.85
C LEU A 47 6.41 3.66 -3.52
N ALA A 48 6.66 2.34 -3.55
CA ALA A 48 6.63 1.50 -2.35
C ALA A 48 7.70 1.93 -1.35
N ALA A 49 8.94 2.13 -1.83
CA ALA A 49 10.05 2.60 -1.01
C ALA A 49 9.76 3.96 -0.35
N LEU A 50 9.23 4.94 -1.10
CA LEU A 50 8.87 6.24 -0.53
C LEU A 50 7.74 6.14 0.47
N LEU A 51 6.70 5.37 0.16
CA LEU A 51 5.56 5.20 1.06
C LEU A 51 5.99 4.53 2.37
N ALA A 52 6.90 3.54 2.31
CA ALA A 52 7.48 2.88 3.47
C ALA A 52 8.18 3.85 4.45
N THR A 53 8.74 4.97 3.96
CA THR A 53 9.35 5.98 4.84
C THR A 53 8.34 6.83 5.60
N HIS A 54 7.05 6.73 5.27
CA HIS A 54 5.98 7.56 5.83
C HIS A 54 4.91 6.80 6.61
N VAL A 55 4.98 5.46 6.66
CA VAL A 55 3.98 4.62 7.32
C VAL A 55 4.66 3.57 8.19
N SER A 56 4.00 3.11 9.25
CA SER A 56 4.56 2.09 10.15
C SER A 56 4.32 0.65 9.66
N LEU A 57 3.43 0.46 8.69
CA LEU A 57 3.18 -0.83 8.05
C LEU A 57 4.33 -1.18 7.09
N PRO A 58 4.71 -2.45 6.95
CA PRO A 58 5.65 -2.85 5.92
C PRO A 58 5.02 -2.60 4.55
N VAL A 59 5.74 -1.93 3.66
CA VAL A 59 5.31 -1.65 2.30
C VAL A 59 6.29 -2.30 1.34
N VAL A 60 5.77 -3.13 0.44
CA VAL A 60 6.56 -3.82 -0.59
C VAL A 60 5.94 -3.58 -1.95
N GLU A 61 6.77 -3.59 -3.00
CA GLU A 61 6.25 -3.72 -4.35
C GLU A 61 5.83 -5.18 -4.59
N ILE A 62 4.68 -5.39 -5.21
CA ILE A 62 4.16 -6.73 -5.47
C ILE A 62 4.71 -7.26 -6.79
N HIS A 63 4.97 -8.57 -6.83
CA HIS A 63 5.36 -9.28 -8.04
C HIS A 63 4.28 -10.24 -8.52
N ASP A 64 4.36 -10.67 -9.78
CA ASP A 64 3.44 -11.65 -10.35
C ASP A 64 3.34 -12.89 -9.45
N LYS A 65 2.10 -13.30 -9.14
CA LYS A 65 1.76 -14.48 -8.30
C LYS A 65 2.35 -14.47 -6.89
N GLN A 66 2.84 -13.33 -6.40
CA GLN A 66 3.26 -13.22 -5.01
C GLN A 66 2.08 -13.48 -4.07
N GLU A 67 2.29 -14.35 -3.08
CA GLU A 67 1.29 -14.63 -2.05
C GLU A 67 1.06 -13.38 -1.18
N ILE A 68 -0.21 -13.00 -1.04
CA ILE A 68 -0.64 -11.94 -0.12
C ILE A 68 -0.69 -12.55 1.28
N LYS A 69 0.00 -11.93 2.25
CA LYS A 69 -0.01 -12.42 3.64
C LYS A 69 -0.43 -11.30 4.58
N ASP A 70 -0.99 -11.67 5.72
CA ASP A 70 -1.47 -10.68 6.68
C ASP A 70 -0.36 -9.71 7.11
N GLY A 71 -0.74 -8.43 7.22
CA GLY A 71 0.17 -7.36 7.62
C GLY A 71 1.24 -6.99 6.59
N ARG A 72 1.07 -7.34 5.30
CA ARG A 72 1.95 -6.92 4.18
C ARG A 72 1.26 -6.97 2.82
#